data_AF-A0A0D8B973-F1
#
_entry.id   AF-A0A0D8B973-F1
#
_cell.length_a   1.000
_cell.length_b   1.000
_cell.length_c   1.000
_cell.angle_alpha   90.00
_cell.angle_beta   90.00
_cell.angle_gamma   90.00
#
_symmetry.space_group_name_H-M   'P 1'
#
loop_
_entity.id
_entity.type
_entity.pdbx_description
1 polymer ?
#
loop_
_entity_poly.entity_id
_entity_poly.type
_entity_poly.pdbx_seq_one_letter_code
_entity_poly.pdbx_strand_id
1 'polypeptide(L)'
;MLTVVPEENTPADGPAGSPSLIDEIVREGARRMLAAALEAEVDAYIAELADQRDARGRRLVVRNGHAQPRQVMTAAGAVEVTAPRVND
;
A
#
# COMPACT_ATOMS: atom_id res chain seq x y z
N MET A 1 -18.27 17.19 -15.58
CA MET A 1 -17.11 16.40 -16.04
C MET A 1 -15.88 17.25 -15.80
N LEU A 2 -14.89 16.78 -15.05
CA LEU A 2 -13.62 17.50 -14.87
C LEU A 2 -12.78 17.26 -16.12
N THR A 3 -12.48 18.33 -16.85
CA THR A 3 -11.63 18.27 -18.04
C THR A 3 -10.30 18.94 -17.70
N VAL A 4 -9.21 18.16 -17.73
CA VAL A 4 -7.85 18.67 -17.58
C VAL A 4 -7.42 19.24 -18.93
N VAL A 5 -7.03 20.51 -18.95
CA VAL A 5 -6.38 21.16 -20.10
C VAL A 5 -4.88 20.94 -19.96
N PRO A 6 -4.20 20.27 -20.91
CA PRO A 6 -2.75 20.24 -20.90
C PRO A 6 -2.22 21.56 -21.47
N GLU A 7 -1.37 22.25 -20.72
CA GLU A 7 -0.51 23.29 -21.29
C GLU A 7 0.62 22.59 -22.06
N GLU A 8 0.78 22.97 -23.32
CA GLU A 8 1.71 22.35 -24.26
C GLU A 8 3.18 22.57 -23.84
N ASN A 9 3.92 21.45 -23.79
CA ASN A 9 5.37 21.32 -23.97
C ASN A 9 6.33 22.24 -23.20
N THR A 10 7.00 21.66 -22.20
CA THR A 10 8.45 21.82 -22.08
C THR A 10 9.06 20.46 -21.68
N PRO A 11 10.02 19.90 -22.43
CA PRO A 11 10.77 18.74 -21.98
C PRO A 11 11.79 19.24 -20.96
N ALA A 12 11.45 19.17 -19.67
CA ALA A 12 12.40 19.44 -18.60
C ALA A 12 13.05 18.12 -18.16
N ASP A 13 14.05 17.69 -18.94
CA ASP A 13 15.11 16.82 -18.42
C ASP A 13 16.07 17.76 -17.62
N GLY A 14 15.79 17.95 -16.32
CA GLY A 14 16.49 18.86 -15.39
C GLY A 14 15.89 18.80 -13.96
N PRO A 15 16.66 19.05 -12.88
CA PRO A 15 16.42 18.46 -11.56
C PRO A 15 15.10 18.93 -10.93
N ALA A 16 14.22 17.94 -10.67
CA ALA A 16 13.06 17.95 -9.78
C ALA A 16 12.56 19.33 -9.32
N GLY A 17 11.64 19.91 -10.09
CA GLY A 17 10.68 20.86 -9.54
C GLY A 17 9.93 20.20 -8.37
N SER A 18 9.64 20.97 -7.32
CA SER A 18 8.84 20.50 -6.19
C SER A 18 7.57 19.82 -6.69
N PRO A 19 7.16 18.67 -6.09
CA PRO A 19 5.96 17.97 -6.50
C PRO A 19 4.76 18.92 -6.45
N SER A 20 3.88 18.85 -7.45
CA SER A 20 2.66 19.64 -7.40
C SER A 20 1.78 19.17 -6.24
N LEU A 21 0.87 20.02 -5.77
CA LEU A 21 -0.11 19.66 -4.74
C LEU A 21 -0.91 18.39 -5.14
N ILE A 22 -1.19 18.23 -6.44
CA ILE A 22 -1.90 17.05 -6.95
C ILE A 22 -1.03 15.79 -6.83
N ASP A 23 0.27 15.88 -7.12
CA ASP A 23 1.20 14.74 -6.97
C ASP A 23 1.31 14.28 -5.52
N GLU A 24 1.30 15.21 -4.56
CA GLU A 24 1.29 14.89 -3.13
C GLU A 24 0.00 14.17 -2.72
N ILE A 25 -1.16 14.66 -3.18
CA ILE A 25 -2.46 14.03 -2.93
C ILE A 25 -2.50 12.62 -3.52
N VAL A 26 -2.01 12.45 -4.75
CA VAL A 26 -1.97 11.15 -5.43
C VAL A 26 -1.06 10.19 -4.69
N ARG A 27 0.13 10.63 -4.25
CA ARG A 27 1.07 9.81 -3.48
C ARG A 27 0.49 9.38 -2.13
N GLU A 28 -0.13 10.31 -1.41
CA GLU A 28 -0.77 10.01 -0.13
C GLU A 28 -1.98 9.08 -0.30
N GLY A 29 -2.77 9.28 -1.36
CA GLY A 29 -3.86 8.40 -1.74
C GLY A 29 -3.37 6.98 -2.03
N ALA A 30 -2.29 6.84 -2.82
CA ALA A 30 -1.66 5.57 -3.12
C ALA A 30 -1.16 4.87 -1.84
N ARG A 31 -0.53 5.61 -0.92
CA ARG A 31 -0.08 5.08 0.38
C ARG A 31 -1.22 4.49 1.19
N ARG A 32 -2.33 5.23 1.33
CA ARG A 32 -3.50 4.77 2.08
C ARG A 32 -4.18 3.57 1.42
N MET A 33 -4.31 3.61 0.09
CA MET A 33 -4.91 2.52 -0.68
C MET A 33 -4.11 1.23 -0.54
N LEU A 34 -2.78 1.30 -0.68
CA LEU A 34 -1.90 0.14 -0.50
C LEU A 34 -1.96 -0.41 0.92
N ALA A 35 -1.93 0.45 1.95
CA ALA A 35 -2.07 0.01 3.33
C ALA A 35 -3.40 -0.72 3.55
N ALA A 36 -4.52 -0.14 3.10
CA ALA A 36 -5.84 -0.75 3.24
C ALA A 36 -5.96 -2.07 2.47
N ALA A 37 -5.40 -2.17 1.27
CA ALA A 37 -5.42 -3.39 0.46
C ALA A 37 -4.65 -4.54 1.15
N LEU A 38 -3.46 -4.26 1.68
CA LEU A 38 -2.66 -5.27 2.39
C LEU A 38 -3.33 -5.75 3.68
N GLU A 39 -3.98 -4.85 4.41
CA GLU A 39 -4.77 -5.22 5.59
C GLU A 39 -5.94 -6.13 5.22
N ALA A 40 -6.69 -5.77 4.17
CA ALA A 40 -7.81 -6.56 3.69
C ALA A 40 -7.38 -7.95 3.19
N GLU A 41 -6.24 -8.05 2.52
CA GLU A 41 -5.67 -9.32 2.06
C GLU A 41 -5.33 -10.24 3.23
N VAL A 42 -4.64 -9.72 4.26
CA VAL A 42 -4.28 -10.50 5.45
C VAL A 42 -5.52 -10.92 6.24
N ASP A 43 -6.52 -10.04 6.37
CA ASP A 43 -7.78 -10.38 7.03
C ASP A 43 -8.53 -11.49 6.30
N ALA A 44 -8.59 -11.43 4.97
CA ALA A 44 -9.19 -12.47 4.16
C ALA A 44 -8.47 -13.82 4.33
N TYR A 45 -7.14 -13.82 4.28
CA TYR A 45 -6.32 -15.03 4.46
C TYR A 45 -6.53 -15.69 5.84
N ILE A 46 -6.51 -14.89 6.92
CA ILE A 46 -6.75 -15.40 8.28
C ILE A 46 -8.17 -15.92 8.44
N ALA A 47 -9.16 -15.27 7.81
CA ALA A 47 -10.55 -15.69 7.86
C ALA A 47 -10.76 -17.03 7.14
N GLU A 48 -10.16 -17.20 5.96
CA GLU A 48 -10.24 -18.45 5.19
C GLU A 48 -9.67 -19.65 5.95
N LEU A 49 -8.60 -19.44 6.74
CA LEU A 49 -7.91 -20.49 7.48
C LEU A 49 -8.32 -20.59 8.96
N ALA A 50 -9.41 -19.90 9.35
CA ALA A 50 -9.87 -19.80 10.73
C ALA A 50 -10.18 -21.14 11.43
N ASP A 51 -10.57 -22.15 10.65
CA ASP A 51 -10.93 -23.49 11.12
C ASP A 51 -9.75 -24.46 11.15
N GLN A 52 -8.60 -24.07 10.58
CA GLN A 52 -7.37 -24.85 10.69
C GLN A 52 -6.77 -24.68 12.07
N ARG A 53 -6.89 -25.73 12.89
CA ARG A 53 -6.50 -25.71 14.30
C ARG A 53 -5.62 -26.90 14.66
N ASP A 54 -4.72 -26.68 15.61
CA ASP A 54 -3.93 -27.75 16.21
C ASP A 54 -4.78 -28.65 17.13
N ALA A 55 -4.18 -29.73 17.64
CA ALA A 55 -4.85 -30.65 18.57
C ALA A 55 -5.30 -30.00 19.89
N ARG A 56 -4.83 -28.78 20.20
CA ARG A 56 -5.22 -27.99 21.37
C ARG A 56 -6.27 -26.93 21.03
N GLY A 57 -6.78 -26.92 19.80
CA GLY A 57 -7.81 -25.99 19.34
C GLY A 57 -7.30 -24.58 19.02
N ARG A 58 -5.98 -24.37 18.91
CA ARG A 58 -5.40 -23.07 18.54
C ARG A 58 -5.34 -22.95 17.02
N ARG A 59 -5.67 -21.77 16.49
CA ARG A 59 -5.54 -21.48 15.05
C ARG A 59 -4.08 -21.63 14.64
N LEU A 60 -3.87 -22.27 13.48
CA LEU A 60 -2.54 -22.42 12.89
C LEU A 60 -2.06 -21.11 12.26
N VAL A 61 -3.00 -20.33 11.71
CA VAL A 61 -2.71 -19.05 11.05
C VAL A 61 -3.23 -17.88 11.87
N VAL A 62 -2.35 -16.97 12.26
CA VAL A 62 -2.68 -15.79 13.09
C VAL A 62 -1.92 -14.54 12.65
N ARG A 63 -2.50 -13.37 12.90
CA ARG A 63 -1.82 -12.09 12.69
C ARG A 63 -0.62 -11.94 13.64
N ASN A 64 0.51 -11.46 13.12
CA ASN A 64 1.77 -11.28 13.86
C ASN A 64 2.34 -9.86 13.71
N GLY A 65 1.50 -8.86 13.95
CA GLY A 65 1.88 -7.44 13.84
C GLY A 65 2.28 -7.05 12.41
N HIS A 66 3.32 -6.22 12.29
CA HIS A 66 3.74 -5.63 11.02
C HIS A 66 5.26 -5.78 10.80
N ALA A 67 5.65 -5.80 9.53
CA ALA A 67 7.06 -5.74 9.13
C ALA A 67 7.61 -4.32 9.31
N GLN A 68 8.94 -4.19 9.22
CA GLN A 68 9.57 -2.87 9.20
C GLN A 68 9.10 -2.06 7.97
N PRO A 69 8.86 -0.75 8.11
CA PRO A 69 8.50 0.11 6.99
C PRO A 69 9.55 0.06 5.88
N ARG A 70 9.11 0.10 4.62
CA ARG A 70 9.99 0.13 3.44
C ARG A 70 9.40 0.98 2.33
N GLN A 71 10.27 1.54 1.50
CA GLN A 71 9.86 2.30 0.32
C GLN A 71 9.52 1.35 -0.84
N VAL A 72 8.39 1.61 -1.48
CA VAL A 72 7.93 0.91 -2.69
C VAL A 72 7.79 1.92 -3.80
N MET A 73 8.41 1.66 -4.95
CA MET A 73 8.25 2.51 -6.13
C MET A 73 6.90 2.21 -6.79
N THR A 74 6.10 3.24 -7.02
CA THR A 74 4.80 3.16 -7.71
C THR A 74 4.74 4.21 -8.81
N ALA A 75 3.67 4.19 -9.62
CA ALA A 75 3.42 5.27 -10.58
C ALA A 75 3.20 6.64 -9.90
N ALA A 76 2.79 6.66 -8.63
CA ALA A 76 2.67 7.88 -7.81
C ALA A 76 4.00 8.30 -7.14
N GLY A 77 5.10 7.63 -7.50
CA GLY A 77 6.42 7.79 -6.88
C GLY A 77 6.67 6.81 -5.74
N ALA A 78 7.77 7.04 -5.01
CA ALA A 78 8.12 6.26 -3.82
C ALA A 78 7.11 6.49 -2.69
N VAL A 79 6.60 5.37 -2.15
CA VAL A 79 5.59 5.32 -1.09
C VAL A 79 6.09 4.40 0.02
N GLU A 80 6.06 4.87 1.26
CA GLU A 80 6.37 4.04 2.42
C GLU A 80 5.22 3.09 2.73
N VAL A 81 5.54 1.80 2.89
CA VAL A 81 4.59 0.73 3.15
C VAL A 81 5.04 -0.07 4.37
N THR A 82 4.09 -0.36 5.25
CA THR A 82 4.26 -1.21 6.43
C THR A 82 3.35 -2.42 6.27
N ALA A 83 3.91 -3.56 5.87
CA ALA A 83 3.11 -4.74 5.55
C ALA A 83 2.67 -5.49 6.83
N PRO A 84 1.38 -5.83 6.97
CA PRO A 84 0.92 -6.74 8.01
C PRO A 84 1.59 -8.11 7.84
N ARG A 85 1.83 -8.79 8.96
CA ARG A 85 2.45 -10.11 9.00
C ARG A 85 1.47 -11.15 9.48
N VAL A 86 1.65 -12.35 8.96
CA VAL A 86 0.96 -13.55 9.38
C VAL A 86 2.00 -14.55 9.86
N ASN A 87 1.68 -15.28 10.93
CA ASN A 87 2.35 -16.52 11.27
C ASN A 87 1.45 -17.64 10.77
N ASP A 88 1.94 -18.40 9.82
CA ASP A 88 1.34 -19.60 9.24
C ASP A 88 2.24 -20.84 9.38
#